data_AF-A0A1R1BPL1-F1
#
_entry.id   AF-A0A1R1BPL1-F1
#
_cell.length_a   1.000
_cell.length_b   1.000
_cell.length_c   1.000
_cell.angle_alpha   90.00
_cell.angle_beta   90.00
_cell.angle_gamma   90.00
#
_symmetry.space_group_name_H-M   'P 1'
#
loop_
_entity.id
_entity.type
_entity.pdbx_description
1 polymer ?
#
loop_
_entity_poly.entity_id
_entity_poly.type
_entity_poly.pdbx_seq_one_letter_code
_entity_poly.pdbx_strand_id
1 'polypeptide(L)'
;MIIPSFAPVLDIPYYYPCNFPLIHEVLHRQGSITSLALLAASRLYSLPSCGDNGLVKPYFHKLDYIEPIWEMYGQRQLDSFEEGKAEIRQHIGEGGLFLATGTSYHLPYCEDYQNPEYIRKHVKQGSRLHLVDHWIAVYGLEEEHVHVYDPVPSKYKGKVAQRAFHDFWKGNQSIPELAQAKRKEELRTFGTMDIRATVKLDSAGYRDMLTQALTTQIDEFLTGRTIIQGERNYYFGHAVSLQLLDALHAANEGDQANEMLISGLLFDMRWSRYFLRDLLQESALWLGSPLDQYAREFSNIIARWEKAYNMLQVSRMKHREQWKVQLTGVIKMLVTDEWQWYESLRQSIPQADCFQRQTMPMIGEEHREALLRIVLDSCRELNAYHNTSIPLGEGGNAPLYGRSGQLDSLELVSLLAVVEQGIEDRWGTGMSAALAEMAAASLPESPYQTVGSLVDYLAQQWAPAREEDAQW
;
A
#
# COMPACT_ATOMS: atom_id res chain seq x y z
N MET A 1 12.13 -32.48 0.21
CA MET A 1 10.79 -32.35 0.84
C MET A 1 9.94 -31.43 -0.03
N ILE A 2 8.70 -31.78 -0.34
CA ILE A 2 7.82 -31.00 -1.23
C ILE A 2 6.40 -31.14 -0.69
N ILE A 3 5.59 -30.09 -0.82
CA ILE A 3 4.17 -30.19 -0.53
C ILE A 3 3.44 -30.83 -1.73
N PRO A 4 2.93 -32.08 -1.62
CA PRO A 4 2.48 -32.85 -2.79
C PRO A 4 1.20 -32.30 -3.44
N SER A 5 0.33 -31.67 -2.67
CA SER A 5 -1.01 -31.21 -3.08
C SER A 5 -1.09 -29.70 -3.35
N PHE A 6 0.04 -29.02 -3.52
CA PHE A 6 0.02 -27.58 -3.77
C PHE A 6 -0.46 -27.28 -5.19
N ALA A 7 -1.66 -26.72 -5.33
CA ALA A 7 -2.28 -26.34 -6.61
C ALA A 7 -2.71 -24.87 -6.56
N PRO A 8 -1.76 -23.93 -6.67
CA PRO A 8 -2.04 -22.51 -6.47
C PRO A 8 -2.76 -21.87 -7.67
N VAL A 9 -3.34 -20.69 -7.42
CA VAL A 9 -3.99 -19.87 -8.46
C VAL A 9 -2.94 -19.26 -9.40
N LEU A 10 -2.94 -19.68 -10.67
CA LEU A 10 -2.06 -19.10 -11.70
C LEU A 10 -2.79 -18.15 -12.67
N ASP A 11 -4.11 -18.34 -12.82
CA ASP A 11 -4.91 -17.50 -13.70
C ASP A 11 -5.35 -16.23 -12.97
N ILE A 12 -4.48 -15.23 -13.02
CA ILE A 12 -4.75 -13.90 -12.48
C ILE A 12 -5.06 -12.99 -13.69
N PRO A 13 -6.33 -12.56 -13.86
CA PRO A 13 -6.83 -11.99 -15.12
C PRO A 13 -6.24 -10.61 -15.43
N TYR A 14 -5.82 -9.87 -14.40
CA TYR A 14 -5.16 -8.59 -14.51
C TYR A 14 -4.26 -8.37 -13.29
N TYR A 15 -3.48 -7.30 -13.26
CA TYR A 15 -2.47 -7.11 -12.22
C TYR A 15 -3.09 -6.96 -10.83
N TYR A 16 -2.94 -7.99 -10.00
CA TYR A 16 -3.07 -7.90 -8.55
C TYR A 16 -1.68 -7.56 -7.96
N PRO A 17 -1.60 -6.79 -6.86
CA PRO A 17 -0.39 -6.68 -6.07
C PRO A 17 0.25 -8.05 -5.84
N CYS A 18 1.56 -8.16 -6.09
CA CYS A 18 2.27 -9.43 -6.13
C CYS A 18 2.18 -10.24 -4.82
N ASN A 19 1.91 -9.58 -3.70
CA ASN A 19 1.73 -10.22 -2.41
C ASN A 19 0.36 -10.92 -2.26
N PHE A 20 -0.73 -10.45 -2.88
CA PHE A 20 -2.07 -11.00 -2.64
C PHE A 20 -2.22 -12.48 -2.98
N PRO A 21 -1.70 -13.00 -4.11
CA PRO A 21 -1.76 -14.43 -4.34
C PRO A 21 -0.89 -15.23 -3.38
N LEU A 22 0.24 -14.68 -2.89
CA LEU A 22 1.05 -15.34 -1.87
C LEU A 22 0.31 -15.40 -0.52
N ILE A 23 -0.29 -14.28 -0.11
CA ILE A 23 -1.13 -14.17 1.09
C ILE A 23 -2.27 -15.19 1.00
N HIS A 24 -3.00 -15.24 -0.12
CA HIS A 24 -4.08 -16.18 -0.35
C HIS A 24 -3.66 -17.63 -0.09
N GLU A 25 -2.55 -18.08 -0.69
CA GLU A 25 -2.06 -19.44 -0.52
C GLU A 25 -1.62 -19.74 0.92
N VAL A 26 -1.00 -18.77 1.60
CA VAL A 26 -0.61 -18.92 3.01
C VAL A 26 -1.84 -19.04 3.92
N LEU A 27 -2.83 -18.15 3.75
CA LEU A 27 -4.07 -18.17 4.55
C LEU A 27 -4.89 -19.44 4.31
N HIS A 28 -4.94 -19.92 3.06
CA HIS A 28 -5.61 -21.18 2.73
C HIS A 28 -4.98 -22.37 3.47
N ARG A 29 -3.64 -22.39 3.59
CA ARG A 29 -2.92 -23.42 4.38
C ARG A 29 -3.11 -23.30 5.88
N GLN A 30 -3.38 -22.10 6.39
CA GLN A 30 -3.81 -21.89 7.78
C GLN A 30 -5.28 -22.29 8.02
N GLY A 31 -5.96 -22.73 6.97
CA GLY A 31 -7.33 -23.24 7.00
C GLY A 31 -8.40 -22.15 6.89
N SER A 32 -8.05 -20.98 6.36
CA SER A 32 -9.00 -19.90 6.06
C SER A 32 -9.49 -20.00 4.62
N ILE A 33 -10.79 -19.83 4.41
CA ILE A 33 -11.38 -19.60 3.09
C ILE A 33 -11.08 -18.14 2.72
N THR A 34 -10.42 -17.93 1.59
CA THR A 34 -10.08 -16.58 1.08
C THR A 34 -10.20 -16.55 -0.44
N SER A 35 -10.29 -15.36 -1.01
CA SER A 35 -10.20 -15.14 -2.45
C SER A 35 -9.37 -13.88 -2.74
N LEU A 36 -8.83 -13.78 -3.95
CA LEU A 36 -8.11 -12.57 -4.38
C LEU A 36 -9.03 -11.34 -4.30
N ALA A 37 -10.29 -11.47 -4.72
CA ALA A 37 -11.28 -10.40 -4.69
C ALA A 37 -11.48 -9.85 -3.26
N LEU A 38 -11.61 -10.74 -2.27
CA LEU A 38 -11.77 -10.33 -0.88
C LEU A 38 -10.49 -9.66 -0.33
N LEU A 39 -9.30 -10.20 -0.63
CA LEU A 39 -8.03 -9.59 -0.18
C LEU A 39 -7.78 -8.22 -0.81
N ALA A 40 -8.15 -8.03 -2.07
CA ALA A 40 -8.10 -6.72 -2.71
C ALA A 40 -9.09 -5.74 -2.05
N ALA A 41 -10.31 -6.20 -1.75
CA ALA A 41 -11.31 -5.39 -1.07
C ALA A 41 -10.92 -5.05 0.38
N SER A 42 -10.23 -5.93 1.10
CA SER A 42 -9.76 -5.67 2.48
C SER A 42 -8.80 -4.48 2.56
N ARG A 43 -8.07 -4.22 1.47
CA ARG A 43 -7.24 -3.01 1.28
C ARG A 43 -7.85 -1.96 0.38
N LEU A 44 -9.18 -1.98 0.19
CA LEU A 44 -9.94 -1.00 -0.59
C LEU A 44 -9.43 -0.80 -2.03
N TYR A 45 -8.85 -1.82 -2.67
CA TYR A 45 -8.44 -1.73 -4.09
C TYR A 45 -9.64 -1.56 -5.02
N SER A 46 -10.83 -1.98 -4.59
CA SER A 46 -12.10 -1.72 -5.27
C SER A 46 -12.55 -0.26 -5.18
N LEU A 47 -11.82 0.61 -4.44
CA LEU A 47 -12.20 2.02 -4.22
C LEU A 47 -11.42 2.90 -5.19
N PRO A 48 -12.10 3.67 -6.06
CA PRO A 48 -11.42 4.73 -6.79
C PRO A 48 -10.73 5.66 -5.79
N SER A 49 -9.43 5.89 -5.98
CA SER A 49 -8.64 6.74 -5.09
C SER A 49 -7.55 7.47 -5.88
N CYS A 50 -7.38 8.77 -5.68
CA CYS A 50 -6.34 9.56 -6.36
C CYS A 50 -5.75 10.64 -5.44
N GLY A 51 -4.53 11.09 -5.74
CA GLY A 51 -3.97 12.32 -5.17
C GLY A 51 -4.18 13.53 -6.09
N ASP A 52 -3.78 14.72 -5.65
CA ASP A 52 -3.90 15.99 -6.42
C ASP A 52 -3.37 15.94 -7.85
N ASN A 53 -2.28 15.19 -8.07
CA ASN A 53 -1.68 15.03 -9.38
C ASN A 53 -2.42 14.03 -10.28
N GLY A 54 -3.57 13.52 -9.84
CA GLY A 54 -4.35 12.49 -10.53
C GLY A 54 -3.79 11.09 -10.40
N LEU A 55 -2.73 10.88 -9.62
CA LEU A 55 -2.13 9.55 -9.46
C LEU A 55 -3.08 8.66 -8.68
N VAL A 56 -3.67 7.71 -9.39
CA VAL A 56 -4.58 6.73 -8.81
C VAL A 56 -3.76 5.62 -8.16
N LYS A 57 -3.87 5.53 -6.84
CA LYS A 57 -3.23 4.49 -6.03
C LYS A 57 -4.13 4.18 -4.85
N PRO A 58 -4.13 2.93 -4.37
CA PRO A 58 -4.81 2.56 -3.14
C PRO A 58 -4.11 3.24 -1.95
N TYR A 59 -4.71 4.31 -1.44
CA TYR A 59 -4.26 5.01 -0.23
C TYR A 59 -5.01 4.49 1.00
N PHE A 60 -5.25 3.19 1.08
CA PHE A 60 -6.00 2.52 2.15
C PHE A 60 -5.64 3.02 3.56
N HIS A 61 -4.33 3.12 3.83
CA HIS A 61 -3.79 3.58 5.11
C HIS A 61 -4.19 5.01 5.51
N LYS A 62 -4.71 5.82 4.57
CA LYS A 62 -5.22 7.18 4.87
C LYS A 62 -6.64 7.16 5.41
N LEU A 63 -7.40 6.09 5.20
CA LEU A 63 -8.79 5.96 5.67
C LEU A 63 -8.86 5.32 7.07
N ASP A 64 -7.71 5.11 7.70
CA ASP A 64 -7.54 4.58 9.06
C ASP A 64 -8.16 3.20 9.30
N TYR A 65 -8.43 2.42 8.24
CA TYR A 65 -8.93 1.06 8.40
C TYR A 65 -7.83 0.12 8.91
N ILE A 66 -8.21 -0.76 9.84
CA ILE A 66 -7.37 -1.87 10.30
C ILE A 66 -7.44 -2.98 9.26
N GLU A 67 -6.33 -3.67 9.00
CA GLU A 67 -6.33 -4.84 8.13
C GLU A 67 -7.19 -5.97 8.74
N PRO A 68 -8.33 -6.33 8.12
CA PRO A 68 -9.36 -7.12 8.79
C PRO A 68 -9.13 -8.64 8.73
N ILE A 69 -8.22 -9.12 7.87
CA ILE A 69 -8.12 -10.55 7.53
C ILE A 69 -6.76 -11.16 7.88
N TRP A 70 -5.68 -10.40 7.75
CA TRP A 70 -4.32 -10.94 7.84
C TRP A 70 -3.33 -9.88 8.30
N GLU A 71 -2.13 -10.29 8.65
CA GLU A 71 -1.02 -9.37 8.89
C GLU A 71 0.31 -9.97 8.45
N MET A 72 1.24 -9.08 8.11
CA MET A 72 2.64 -9.43 7.87
C MET A 72 3.44 -9.11 9.11
N TYR A 73 4.32 -10.01 9.50
CA TYR A 73 5.18 -9.84 10.66
C TYR A 73 6.52 -10.56 10.44
N GLY A 74 7.45 -10.40 11.38
CA GLY A 74 8.70 -11.15 11.37
C GLY A 74 9.60 -10.88 10.17
N GLN A 75 9.48 -9.71 9.52
CA GLN A 75 10.29 -9.39 8.35
C GLN A 75 11.77 -9.28 8.74
N ARG A 76 12.59 -10.19 8.23
CA ARG A 76 13.97 -10.39 8.68
C ARG A 76 14.90 -10.78 7.53
N GLN A 77 16.20 -10.70 7.78
CA GLN A 77 17.25 -11.30 6.97
C GLN A 77 17.77 -12.55 7.69
N LEU A 78 18.09 -13.59 6.93
CA LEU A 78 18.78 -14.78 7.45
C LEU A 78 20.28 -14.64 7.21
N ASP A 79 21.10 -15.22 8.08
CA ASP A 79 22.55 -15.04 8.04
C ASP A 79 23.18 -15.78 6.84
N SER A 80 22.54 -16.87 6.40
CA SER A 80 23.07 -17.68 5.31
C SER A 80 22.01 -18.47 4.54
N PHE A 81 22.43 -18.94 3.36
CA PHE A 81 21.61 -19.84 2.56
C PHE A 81 21.37 -21.21 3.23
N GLU A 82 22.32 -21.71 4.03
CA GLU A 82 22.16 -22.99 4.72
C GLU A 82 21.14 -22.89 5.86
N GLU A 83 21.19 -21.81 6.63
CA GLU A 83 20.16 -21.47 7.62
C GLU A 83 18.80 -21.32 6.96
N GLY A 84 18.72 -20.57 5.86
CA GLY A 84 17.50 -20.42 5.08
C GLY A 84 16.92 -21.74 4.58
N LYS A 85 17.77 -22.69 4.14
CA LYS A 85 17.30 -24.04 3.79
C LYS A 85 16.77 -24.81 4.99
N ALA A 86 17.32 -24.61 6.19
CA ALA A 86 16.79 -25.23 7.40
C ALA A 86 15.38 -24.70 7.72
N GLU A 87 15.19 -23.38 7.68
CA GLU A 87 13.88 -22.76 7.86
C GLU A 87 12.86 -23.20 6.79
N ILE A 88 13.27 -23.24 5.53
CA ILE A 88 12.43 -23.74 4.43
C ILE A 88 11.97 -25.17 4.70
N ARG A 89 12.87 -26.06 5.15
CA ARG A 89 12.51 -27.44 5.48
C ARG A 89 11.52 -27.52 6.63
N GLN A 90 11.69 -26.69 7.66
CA GLN A 90 10.76 -26.63 8.78
C GLN A 90 9.36 -26.21 8.32
N HIS A 91 9.25 -25.08 7.62
CA HIS A 91 7.96 -24.56 7.13
C HIS A 91 7.24 -25.58 6.23
N ILE A 92 7.97 -26.18 5.28
CA ILE A 92 7.39 -27.20 4.39
C ILE A 92 6.98 -28.45 5.19
N GLY A 93 7.76 -28.84 6.20
CA GLY A 93 7.46 -29.99 7.07
C GLY A 93 6.18 -29.82 7.88
N GLU A 94 5.86 -28.59 8.26
CA GLU A 94 4.61 -28.19 8.92
C GLU A 94 3.45 -28.00 7.91
N GLY A 95 3.72 -28.17 6.61
CA GLY A 95 2.74 -27.95 5.55
C GLY A 95 2.53 -26.48 5.19
N GLY A 96 3.39 -25.58 5.67
CA GLY A 96 3.41 -24.15 5.34
C GLY A 96 4.21 -23.84 4.06
N LEU A 97 4.05 -22.62 3.56
CA LEU A 97 4.90 -22.04 2.52
C LEU A 97 5.96 -21.16 3.16
N PHE A 98 7.17 -21.17 2.60
CA PHE A 98 8.19 -20.21 2.98
C PHE A 98 8.21 -19.05 2.00
N LEU A 99 8.19 -17.80 2.46
CA LEU A 99 8.18 -16.63 1.60
C LEU A 99 9.60 -16.06 1.47
N ALA A 100 10.13 -16.02 0.26
CA ALA A 100 11.45 -15.46 -0.01
C ALA A 100 11.32 -14.15 -0.79
N THR A 101 12.15 -13.17 -0.45
CA THR A 101 12.28 -11.92 -1.22
C THR A 101 13.67 -11.78 -1.81
N GLY A 102 13.74 -11.32 -3.05
CA GLY A 102 15.00 -11.28 -3.78
C GLY A 102 14.88 -10.57 -5.12
N THR A 103 15.81 -10.85 -6.04
CA THR A 103 15.90 -10.15 -7.33
C THR A 103 15.42 -11.01 -8.50
N SER A 104 14.44 -10.50 -9.25
CA SER A 104 13.95 -11.13 -10.49
C SER A 104 15.05 -11.31 -11.55
N TYR A 105 16.14 -10.54 -11.45
CA TYR A 105 17.29 -10.59 -12.35
C TYR A 105 17.98 -11.96 -12.41
N HIS A 106 17.86 -12.79 -11.36
CA HIS A 106 18.46 -14.12 -11.29
C HIS A 106 17.47 -15.28 -11.49
N LEU A 107 16.20 -14.99 -11.78
CA LEU A 107 15.17 -16.00 -12.00
C LEU A 107 15.02 -16.34 -13.51
N PRO A 108 15.38 -17.56 -13.97
CA PRO A 108 15.45 -17.89 -15.40
C PRO A 108 14.14 -17.77 -16.19
N TYR A 109 13.01 -17.74 -15.50
CA TYR A 109 11.67 -17.64 -16.10
C TYR A 109 11.15 -16.19 -16.13
N CYS A 110 11.87 -15.22 -15.56
CA CYS A 110 11.48 -13.82 -15.56
C CYS A 110 12.03 -13.07 -16.78
N GLU A 111 11.31 -12.05 -17.27
CA GLU A 111 11.79 -11.16 -18.34
C GLU A 111 13.01 -10.33 -17.95
N ASP A 112 13.22 -10.14 -16.65
CA ASP A 112 14.38 -9.45 -16.10
C ASP A 112 15.65 -10.32 -16.08
N TYR A 113 15.53 -11.63 -16.35
CA TYR A 113 16.64 -12.58 -16.21
C TYR A 113 17.87 -12.16 -17.01
N GLN A 114 18.93 -11.77 -16.30
CA GLN A 114 20.19 -11.29 -16.88
C GLN A 114 20.01 -10.18 -17.94
N ASN A 115 18.90 -9.43 -17.86
CA ASN A 115 18.54 -8.43 -18.84
C ASN A 115 19.28 -7.10 -18.55
N PRO A 116 20.17 -6.62 -19.42
CA PRO A 116 20.90 -5.37 -19.17
C PRO A 116 20.00 -4.15 -18.98
N GLU A 117 18.79 -4.17 -19.57
CA GLU A 117 17.81 -3.10 -19.39
C GLU A 117 17.28 -3.01 -17.96
N TYR A 118 17.25 -4.13 -17.22
CA TYR A 118 16.93 -4.13 -15.79
C TYR A 118 17.89 -3.25 -15.01
N ILE A 119 19.19 -3.35 -15.27
CA ILE A 119 20.21 -2.51 -14.62
C ILE A 119 20.07 -1.07 -15.12
N ARG A 120 20.06 -0.87 -16.44
CA ARG A 120 20.08 0.44 -17.09
C ARG A 120 18.96 1.35 -16.60
N LYS A 121 17.73 0.83 -16.47
CA LYS A 121 16.56 1.62 -16.04
C LYS A 121 16.69 2.14 -14.60
N HIS A 122 17.43 1.45 -13.73
CA HIS A 122 17.61 1.84 -12.33
C HIS A 122 18.80 2.77 -12.11
N VAL A 123 19.87 2.66 -12.89
CA VAL A 123 21.10 3.46 -12.71
C VAL A 123 21.21 4.68 -13.62
N LYS A 124 20.35 4.81 -14.64
CA LYS A 124 20.36 5.96 -15.53
C LYS A 124 20.18 7.27 -14.75
N GLN A 125 21.00 8.28 -15.07
CA GLN A 125 20.89 9.61 -14.49
C GLN A 125 19.46 10.16 -14.62
N GLY A 126 18.90 10.63 -13.49
CA GLY A 126 17.54 11.13 -13.43
C GLY A 126 16.45 10.05 -13.38
N SER A 127 16.81 8.77 -13.21
CA SER A 127 15.81 7.71 -13.03
C SER A 127 14.91 7.99 -11.83
N ARG A 128 13.61 7.80 -12.04
CA ARG A 128 12.59 7.87 -10.99
C ARG A 128 12.27 6.48 -10.41
N LEU A 129 12.89 5.42 -10.94
CA LEU A 129 12.65 4.06 -10.49
C LEU A 129 13.45 3.77 -9.23
N HIS A 130 12.79 3.16 -8.26
CA HIS A 130 13.41 2.62 -7.06
C HIS A 130 13.57 1.11 -7.23
N LEU A 131 14.63 0.55 -6.67
CA LEU A 131 14.72 -0.90 -6.55
C LEU A 131 13.67 -1.39 -5.55
N VAL A 132 13.10 -2.55 -5.86
CA VAL A 132 12.13 -3.24 -5.03
C VAL A 132 12.44 -4.73 -5.11
N ASP A 133 12.41 -5.42 -3.98
CA ASP A 133 12.57 -6.87 -3.97
C ASP A 133 11.26 -7.56 -4.42
N HIS A 134 11.44 -8.68 -5.11
CA HIS A 134 10.36 -9.52 -5.62
C HIS A 134 10.08 -10.67 -4.66
N TRP A 135 8.81 -10.93 -4.38
CA TRP A 135 8.38 -11.96 -3.42
C TRP A 135 7.90 -13.22 -4.14
N ILE A 136 8.37 -14.38 -3.67
CA ILE A 136 7.94 -15.70 -4.16
C ILE A 136 7.68 -16.65 -2.98
N ALA A 137 6.87 -17.67 -3.20
CA ALA A 137 6.69 -18.75 -2.24
C ALA A 137 7.54 -19.97 -2.61
N VAL A 138 8.16 -20.60 -1.62
CA VAL A 138 8.85 -21.88 -1.73
C VAL A 138 7.93 -22.96 -1.15
N TYR A 139 7.64 -23.98 -1.95
CA TYR A 139 6.76 -25.10 -1.56
C TYR A 139 7.48 -26.45 -1.59
N GLY A 140 8.78 -26.45 -1.90
CA GLY A 140 9.58 -27.66 -1.96
C GLY A 140 11.08 -27.36 -2.04
N LEU A 141 11.87 -28.25 -1.46
CA LEU A 141 13.32 -28.24 -1.48
C LEU A 141 13.83 -29.65 -1.77
N GLU A 142 14.49 -29.81 -2.91
CA GLU A 142 15.25 -31.00 -3.32
C GLU A 142 16.75 -30.70 -3.20
N GLU A 143 17.60 -31.70 -3.46
CA GLU A 143 19.06 -31.53 -3.38
C GLU A 143 19.56 -30.46 -4.36
N GLU A 144 19.13 -30.53 -5.62
CA GLU A 144 19.61 -29.66 -6.70
C GLU A 144 18.62 -28.55 -7.09
N HIS A 145 17.38 -28.62 -6.58
CA HIS A 145 16.29 -27.76 -7.03
C HIS A 145 15.43 -27.25 -5.88
N VAL A 146 14.94 -26.02 -6.04
CA VAL A 146 13.93 -25.40 -5.19
C VAL A 146 12.64 -25.30 -5.97
N HIS A 147 11.53 -25.68 -5.35
CA HIS A 147 10.21 -25.55 -5.96
C HIS A 147 9.59 -24.23 -5.54
N VAL A 148 9.31 -23.38 -6.52
CA VAL A 148 8.85 -22.01 -6.30
C VAL A 148 7.52 -21.74 -7.00
N TYR A 149 6.75 -20.87 -6.39
CA TYR A 149 5.53 -20.28 -6.94
C TYR A 149 5.68 -18.76 -6.97
N ASP A 150 5.55 -18.24 -8.18
CA ASP A 150 5.75 -16.83 -8.53
C ASP A 150 4.57 -16.36 -9.38
N PRO A 151 3.51 -15.86 -8.72
CA PRO A 151 2.22 -15.62 -9.37
C PRO A 151 2.22 -14.42 -10.31
N VAL A 152 2.88 -13.33 -9.94
CA VAL A 152 2.84 -12.05 -10.66
C VAL A 152 4.23 -11.42 -10.67
N PRO A 153 4.76 -11.04 -11.84
CA PRO A 153 4.12 -11.09 -13.16
C PRO A 153 4.25 -12.45 -13.87
N SER A 154 5.11 -13.33 -13.37
CA SER A 154 5.60 -14.49 -14.14
C SER A 154 4.60 -15.64 -14.31
N LYS A 155 3.53 -15.70 -13.50
CA LYS A 155 2.56 -16.82 -13.51
C LYS A 155 3.24 -18.19 -13.54
N TYR A 156 4.28 -18.33 -12.72
CA TYR A 156 5.18 -19.47 -12.72
C TYR A 156 4.97 -20.34 -11.48
N LYS A 157 4.96 -21.65 -11.71
CA LYS A 157 5.04 -22.67 -10.67
C LYS A 157 5.92 -23.78 -11.19
N GLY A 158 7.04 -24.05 -10.52
CA GLY A 158 7.96 -25.07 -10.99
C GLY A 158 9.27 -25.13 -10.22
N LYS A 159 10.26 -25.78 -10.82
CA LYS A 159 11.58 -26.00 -10.23
C LYS A 159 12.58 -24.97 -10.74
N VAL A 160 13.35 -24.42 -9.82
CA VAL A 160 14.50 -23.56 -10.08
C VAL A 160 15.76 -24.26 -9.55
N ALA A 161 16.85 -24.20 -10.30
CA ALA A 161 18.13 -24.73 -9.82
C ALA A 161 18.54 -24.03 -8.51
N GLN A 162 19.07 -24.78 -7.55
CA GLN A 162 19.41 -24.25 -6.23
C GLN A 162 20.35 -23.03 -6.31
N ARG A 163 21.31 -23.04 -7.25
CA ARG A 163 22.20 -21.91 -7.51
C ARG A 163 21.43 -20.65 -7.94
N ALA A 164 20.47 -20.78 -8.85
CA ALA A 164 19.67 -19.65 -9.33
C ALA A 164 18.77 -19.10 -8.21
N PHE A 165 18.18 -19.98 -7.39
CA PHE A 165 17.42 -19.55 -6.21
C PHE A 165 18.31 -18.86 -5.16
N HIS A 166 19.52 -19.37 -4.93
CA HIS A 166 20.49 -18.74 -4.03
C HIS A 166 20.86 -17.33 -4.52
N ASP A 167 21.15 -17.16 -5.81
CA ASP A 167 21.48 -15.85 -6.39
C ASP A 167 20.27 -14.89 -6.38
N PHE A 168 19.06 -15.38 -6.67
CA PHE A 168 17.81 -14.63 -6.46
C PHE A 168 17.72 -14.12 -5.02
N TRP A 169 17.92 -15.00 -4.04
CA TRP A 169 17.63 -14.72 -2.64
C TRP A 169 18.68 -13.83 -1.98
N LYS A 170 19.90 -13.75 -2.53
CA LYS A 170 20.85 -12.71 -2.14
C LYS A 170 20.34 -11.29 -2.42
N GLY A 171 19.35 -11.17 -3.30
CA GLY A 171 18.66 -9.92 -3.60
C GLY A 171 19.50 -8.95 -4.42
N ASN A 172 18.91 -7.79 -4.69
CA ASN A 172 19.55 -6.75 -5.51
C ASN A 172 20.82 -6.16 -4.87
N GLN A 173 21.00 -6.31 -3.56
CA GLN A 173 22.22 -5.87 -2.86
C GLN A 173 23.47 -6.52 -3.44
N SER A 174 23.36 -7.79 -3.85
CA SER A 174 24.48 -8.58 -4.37
C SER A 174 24.93 -8.21 -5.79
N ILE A 175 24.16 -7.39 -6.52
CA ILE A 175 24.46 -7.00 -7.90
C ILE A 175 25.32 -5.73 -7.90
N PRO A 176 26.62 -5.79 -8.25
CA PRO A 176 27.52 -4.63 -8.19
C PRO A 176 27.08 -3.48 -9.10
N GLU A 177 26.54 -3.80 -10.27
CA GLU A 177 26.12 -2.83 -11.29
C GLU A 177 24.96 -1.95 -10.81
N LEU A 178 24.24 -2.35 -9.77
CA LEU A 178 23.18 -1.56 -9.14
C LEU A 178 23.69 -0.60 -8.05
N ALA A 179 25.00 -0.44 -7.85
CA ALA A 179 25.55 0.39 -6.76
C ALA A 179 25.03 1.83 -6.70
N GLN A 180 24.64 2.41 -7.84
CA GLN A 180 24.09 3.78 -7.93
C GLN A 180 22.55 3.83 -7.92
N ALA A 181 21.89 2.68 -7.86
CA ALA A 181 20.43 2.61 -7.85
C ALA A 181 19.88 3.08 -6.50
N LYS A 182 18.76 3.79 -6.54
CA LYS A 182 18.10 4.32 -5.33
C LYS A 182 17.56 3.18 -4.46
N ARG A 183 17.70 3.33 -3.14
CA ARG A 183 17.19 2.42 -2.09
C ARG A 183 17.86 1.04 -2.07
N LYS A 184 19.07 0.89 -2.62
CA LYS A 184 19.76 -0.42 -2.63
C LYS A 184 20.07 -0.91 -1.21
N GLU A 185 20.46 0.02 -0.35
CA GLU A 185 20.79 -0.16 1.06
C GLU A 185 19.61 -0.65 1.92
N GLU A 186 18.36 -0.39 1.50
CA GLU A 186 17.15 -0.81 2.22
C GLU A 186 16.70 -2.25 1.90
N LEU A 187 17.30 -2.88 0.89
CA LEU A 187 16.90 -4.20 0.40
C LEU A 187 17.49 -5.33 1.23
N ARG A 188 16.90 -6.52 1.14
CA ARG A 188 17.30 -7.64 2.00
C ARG A 188 18.08 -8.70 1.23
N THR A 189 19.15 -9.20 1.85
CA THR A 189 19.79 -10.46 1.48
C THR A 189 19.18 -11.56 2.33
N PHE A 190 18.86 -12.69 1.70
CA PHE A 190 18.15 -13.80 2.32
C PHE A 190 16.88 -13.37 3.08
N GLY A 191 16.17 -12.40 2.51
CA GLY A 191 15.01 -11.80 3.18
C GLY A 191 13.81 -12.75 3.21
N THR A 192 13.10 -12.74 4.32
CA THR A 192 11.85 -13.50 4.53
C THR A 192 10.86 -12.68 5.34
N MET A 193 9.61 -13.13 5.35
CA MET A 193 8.56 -12.63 6.24
C MET A 193 7.56 -13.74 6.54
N ASP A 194 6.78 -13.51 7.58
CA ASP A 194 5.66 -14.37 7.94
C ASP A 194 4.33 -13.66 7.70
N ILE A 195 3.31 -14.46 7.38
CA ILE A 195 1.93 -14.01 7.22
C ILE A 195 1.06 -14.85 8.14
N ARG A 196 0.15 -14.21 8.87
CA ARG A 196 -0.86 -14.93 9.66
C ARG A 196 -2.25 -14.34 9.43
N ALA A 197 -3.25 -15.20 9.50
CA ALA A 197 -4.64 -14.79 9.61
C ALA A 197 -4.85 -14.08 10.96
N THR A 198 -5.41 -12.87 10.95
CA THR A 198 -5.86 -12.20 12.18
C THR A 198 -7.18 -12.81 12.66
N VAL A 199 -7.97 -13.33 11.72
CA VAL A 199 -9.18 -14.12 11.95
C VAL A 199 -9.19 -15.32 11.01
N LYS A 200 -9.51 -16.50 11.55
CA LYS A 200 -9.70 -17.69 10.71
C LYS A 200 -11.08 -17.65 10.08
N LEU A 201 -11.12 -17.57 8.75
CA LEU A 201 -12.37 -17.48 8.00
C LEU A 201 -12.86 -18.87 7.63
N ASP A 202 -13.85 -19.38 8.36
CA ASP A 202 -14.66 -20.52 7.92
C ASP A 202 -15.76 -20.06 6.94
N SER A 203 -16.67 -20.97 6.55
CA SER A 203 -17.72 -20.65 5.59
C SER A 203 -18.67 -19.53 6.04
N ALA A 204 -18.90 -19.39 7.35
CA ALA A 204 -19.75 -18.33 7.89
C ALA A 204 -18.96 -17.03 7.99
N GLY A 205 -17.77 -17.07 8.59
CA GLY A 205 -16.88 -15.90 8.70
C GLY A 205 -16.51 -15.31 7.33
N TYR A 206 -16.34 -16.15 6.31
CA TYR A 206 -16.10 -15.67 4.94
C TYR A 206 -17.29 -14.91 4.35
N ARG A 207 -18.53 -15.38 4.59
CA ARG A 207 -19.75 -14.67 4.16
C ARG A 207 -19.91 -13.33 4.87
N ASP A 208 -19.64 -13.32 6.17
CA ASP A 208 -19.70 -12.09 6.97
C ASP A 208 -18.64 -11.09 6.49
N MET A 209 -17.42 -11.56 6.25
CA MET A 209 -16.31 -10.74 5.74
C MET A 209 -16.58 -10.19 4.34
N LEU A 210 -17.21 -10.95 3.44
CA LEU A 210 -17.66 -10.45 2.13
C LEU A 210 -18.74 -9.36 2.26
N THR A 211 -19.68 -9.54 3.20
CA THR A 211 -20.74 -8.56 3.46
C THR A 211 -20.12 -7.27 4.01
N GLN A 212 -19.22 -7.39 4.99
CA GLN A 212 -18.48 -6.26 5.57
C GLN A 212 -17.62 -5.53 4.53
N ALA A 213 -16.94 -6.27 3.66
CA ALA A 213 -16.18 -5.70 2.55
C ALA A 213 -17.07 -4.89 1.61
N LEU A 214 -18.21 -5.44 1.18
CA LEU A 214 -19.17 -4.73 0.34
C LEU A 214 -19.73 -3.48 1.03
N THR A 215 -20.15 -3.58 2.30
CA THR A 215 -20.69 -2.45 3.05
C THR A 215 -19.67 -1.33 3.19
N THR A 216 -18.42 -1.66 3.54
CA THR A 216 -17.32 -0.70 3.62
C THR A 216 -17.10 0.01 2.28
N GLN A 217 -17.13 -0.78 1.20
CA GLN A 217 -16.88 -0.28 -0.14
C GLN A 217 -17.95 0.69 -0.62
N ILE A 218 -19.20 0.36 -0.34
CA ILE A 218 -20.38 1.17 -0.66
C ILE A 218 -20.37 2.47 0.15
N ASP A 219 -20.12 2.37 1.46
CA ASP A 219 -20.08 3.53 2.35
C ASP A 219 -18.98 4.52 1.94
N GLU A 220 -17.77 4.03 1.68
CA GLU A 220 -16.65 4.87 1.25
C GLU A 220 -16.84 5.46 -0.14
N PHE A 221 -17.44 4.70 -1.07
CA PHE A 221 -17.76 5.23 -2.39
C PHE A 221 -18.75 6.38 -2.29
N LEU A 222 -19.88 6.15 -1.61
CA LEU A 222 -20.97 7.12 -1.50
C LEU A 222 -20.60 8.35 -0.67
N THR A 223 -19.81 8.15 0.40
CA THR A 223 -19.32 9.26 1.23
C THR A 223 -18.42 10.19 0.44
N GLY A 224 -17.59 9.66 -0.47
CA GLY A 224 -16.73 10.48 -1.31
C GLY A 224 -15.72 11.32 -0.51
N ARG A 225 -14.88 10.67 0.30
CA ARG A 225 -13.99 11.38 1.22
C ARG A 225 -12.88 12.15 0.49
N THR A 226 -12.49 13.26 1.10
CA THR A 226 -11.25 13.99 0.78
C THR A 226 -10.43 14.11 2.05
N ILE A 227 -9.16 13.71 2.00
CA ILE A 227 -8.23 13.78 3.11
C ILE A 227 -7.12 14.74 2.73
N ILE A 228 -6.84 15.69 3.61
CA ILE A 228 -5.77 16.68 3.44
C ILE A 228 -4.64 16.28 4.39
N GLN A 229 -3.44 16.07 3.85
CA GLN A 229 -2.25 15.81 4.65
C GLN A 229 -1.11 16.68 4.15
N GLY A 230 -0.68 17.63 4.98
CA GLY A 230 0.22 18.69 4.56
C GLY A 230 -0.40 19.53 3.44
N GLU A 231 0.33 19.70 2.33
CA GLU A 231 -0.13 20.43 1.14
C GLU A 231 -0.85 19.54 0.12
N ARG A 232 -1.07 18.25 0.41
CA ARG A 232 -1.65 17.29 -0.53
C ARG A 232 -3.06 16.88 -0.16
N ASN A 233 -3.92 16.76 -1.17
CA ASN A 233 -5.24 16.15 -1.05
C ASN A 233 -5.25 14.76 -1.67
N TYR A 234 -6.06 13.91 -1.02
CA TYR A 234 -6.33 12.54 -1.41
C TYR A 234 -7.84 12.36 -1.49
N TYR A 235 -8.32 11.94 -2.65
CA TYR A 235 -9.74 11.77 -2.95
C TYR A 235 -10.08 10.29 -3.00
N PHE A 236 -11.24 9.93 -2.47
CA PHE A 236 -11.70 8.55 -2.37
C PHE A 236 -13.14 8.41 -2.84
N GLY A 237 -13.48 7.28 -3.44
CA GLY A 237 -14.84 6.97 -3.84
C GLY A 237 -15.37 7.93 -4.90
N HIS A 238 -16.58 8.44 -4.68
CA HIS A 238 -17.25 9.37 -5.60
C HIS A 238 -16.49 10.69 -5.78
N ALA A 239 -15.68 11.12 -4.79
CA ALA A 239 -14.87 12.33 -4.93
C ALA A 239 -13.89 12.27 -6.12
N VAL A 240 -13.37 11.08 -6.45
CA VAL A 240 -12.49 10.90 -7.62
C VAL A 240 -13.25 11.13 -8.93
N SER A 241 -14.51 10.67 -8.99
CA SER A 241 -15.38 10.92 -10.14
C SER A 241 -15.72 12.40 -10.29
N LEU A 242 -15.89 13.12 -9.19
CA LEU A 242 -16.09 14.57 -9.19
C LEU A 242 -14.82 15.31 -9.65
N GLN A 243 -13.64 14.89 -9.19
CA GLN A 243 -12.36 15.45 -9.67
C GLN A 243 -12.19 15.30 -11.19
N LEU A 244 -12.59 14.16 -11.75
CA LEU A 244 -12.59 13.99 -13.21
C LEU A 244 -13.56 14.96 -13.91
N LEU A 245 -14.76 15.17 -13.36
CA LEU A 245 -15.71 16.13 -13.90
C LEU A 245 -15.19 17.57 -13.81
N ASP A 246 -14.54 17.94 -12.71
CA ASP A 246 -13.94 19.26 -12.54
C ASP A 246 -12.82 19.50 -13.56
N ALA A 247 -11.93 18.52 -13.77
CA ALA A 247 -10.90 18.57 -14.81
C ALA A 247 -11.49 18.70 -16.23
N LEU A 248 -12.63 18.06 -16.47
CA LEU A 248 -13.39 18.14 -17.73
C LEU A 248 -14.12 19.47 -17.92
N HIS A 249 -14.50 20.17 -16.86
CA HIS A 249 -15.12 21.50 -16.95
C HIS A 249 -14.10 22.66 -16.99
N ALA A 250 -12.87 22.45 -16.51
CA ALA A 250 -11.84 23.48 -16.49
C ALA A 250 -11.65 24.11 -17.89
N ALA A 251 -11.70 25.44 -17.98
CA ALA A 251 -11.80 26.20 -19.24
C ALA A 251 -10.54 26.14 -20.13
N ASN A 252 -9.44 25.55 -19.67
CA ASN A 252 -8.18 25.51 -20.39
C ASN A 252 -8.17 24.36 -21.40
N GLU A 253 -8.84 24.53 -22.55
CA GLU A 253 -8.54 23.71 -23.73
C GLU A 253 -7.09 24.00 -24.17
N GLY A 254 -6.27 22.94 -24.31
CA GLY A 254 -4.85 23.06 -24.67
C GLY A 254 -3.86 23.04 -23.49
N ASP A 255 -4.32 22.95 -22.24
CA ASP A 255 -3.44 22.68 -21.10
C ASP A 255 -3.07 21.19 -21.06
N GLN A 256 -1.84 20.90 -21.48
CA GLN A 256 -1.29 19.55 -21.54
C GLN A 256 -1.32 18.84 -20.18
N ALA A 257 -1.18 19.55 -19.06
CA ALA A 257 -1.20 18.96 -17.73
C ALA A 257 -2.61 18.46 -17.37
N ASN A 258 -3.64 19.26 -17.69
CA ASN A 258 -5.03 18.88 -17.46
C ASN A 258 -5.48 17.72 -18.34
N GLU A 259 -5.03 17.65 -19.60
CA GLU A 259 -5.30 16.48 -20.46
C GLU A 259 -4.64 15.20 -19.95
N MET A 260 -3.41 15.31 -19.43
CA MET A 260 -2.73 14.18 -18.78
C MET A 260 -3.49 13.71 -17.54
N LEU A 261 -4.00 14.64 -16.72
CA LEU A 261 -4.84 14.35 -15.56
C LEU A 261 -6.11 13.58 -15.95
N ILE A 262 -6.88 14.09 -16.92
CA ILE A 262 -8.10 13.44 -17.43
C ILE A 262 -7.78 12.02 -17.93
N SER A 263 -6.71 11.88 -18.72
CA SER A 263 -6.30 10.59 -19.26
C SER A 263 -5.87 9.60 -18.18
N GLY A 264 -5.14 10.08 -17.16
CA GLY A 264 -4.68 9.26 -16.03
C GLY A 264 -5.85 8.74 -15.21
N LEU A 265 -6.75 9.64 -14.78
CA LEU A 265 -7.95 9.27 -14.02
C LEU A 265 -8.82 8.25 -14.78
N LEU A 266 -9.09 8.50 -16.08
CA LEU A 266 -9.91 7.59 -16.89
C LEU A 266 -9.25 6.22 -17.11
N PHE A 267 -7.92 6.17 -17.22
CA PHE A 267 -7.21 4.91 -17.41
C PHE A 267 -7.11 4.11 -16.10
N ASP A 268 -6.74 4.75 -15.00
CA ASP A 268 -6.39 4.03 -13.78
C ASP A 268 -7.62 3.64 -12.94
N MET A 269 -8.71 4.43 -12.94
CA MET A 269 -9.93 4.07 -12.21
C MET A 269 -10.65 2.83 -12.78
N ARG A 270 -10.16 2.25 -13.88
CA ARG A 270 -10.69 0.99 -14.44
C ARG A 270 -10.36 -0.17 -13.52
N TRP A 271 -9.18 -0.15 -12.90
CA TRP A 271 -8.73 -1.20 -11.99
C TRP A 271 -9.65 -1.35 -10.78
N SER A 272 -9.99 -0.24 -10.10
CA SER A 272 -10.89 -0.29 -8.94
C SER A 272 -12.26 -0.86 -9.29
N ARG A 273 -12.77 -0.58 -10.49
CA ARG A 273 -14.04 -1.16 -10.96
C ARG A 273 -13.92 -2.65 -11.30
N TYR A 274 -12.81 -3.10 -11.86
CA TYR A 274 -12.57 -4.53 -12.05
C TYR A 274 -12.50 -5.27 -10.71
N PHE A 275 -11.78 -4.72 -9.72
CA PHE A 275 -11.74 -5.29 -8.38
C PHE A 275 -13.14 -5.33 -7.72
N LEU A 276 -13.96 -4.27 -7.89
CA LEU A 276 -15.34 -4.29 -7.39
C LEU A 276 -16.20 -5.34 -8.10
N ARG A 277 -16.10 -5.47 -9.43
CA ARG A 277 -16.83 -6.49 -10.18
C ARG A 277 -16.49 -7.89 -9.66
N ASP A 278 -15.21 -8.17 -9.43
CA ASP A 278 -14.77 -9.47 -8.94
C ASP A 278 -15.26 -9.71 -7.51
N LEU A 279 -15.27 -8.68 -6.65
CA LEU A 279 -15.91 -8.76 -5.33
C LEU A 279 -17.41 -9.05 -5.45
N LEU A 280 -18.14 -8.39 -6.36
CA LEU A 280 -19.56 -8.64 -6.56
C LEU A 280 -19.85 -10.06 -7.09
N GLN A 281 -19.00 -10.57 -7.98
CA GLN A 281 -19.11 -11.93 -8.50
C GLN A 281 -18.86 -12.96 -7.41
N GLU A 282 -17.84 -12.75 -6.58
CA GLU A 282 -17.55 -13.58 -5.43
C GLU A 282 -18.69 -13.53 -4.41
N SER A 283 -19.18 -12.34 -4.08
CA SER A 283 -20.30 -12.17 -3.17
C SER A 283 -21.60 -12.75 -3.72
N ALA A 284 -21.84 -12.70 -5.04
CA ALA A 284 -22.97 -13.37 -5.67
C ALA A 284 -22.89 -14.90 -5.55
N LEU A 285 -21.69 -15.48 -5.70
CA LEU A 285 -21.46 -16.91 -5.53
C LEU A 285 -21.78 -17.38 -4.10
N TRP A 286 -21.37 -16.59 -3.11
CA TRP A 286 -21.49 -16.98 -1.71
C TRP A 286 -22.80 -16.54 -1.07
N LEU A 287 -23.20 -15.28 -1.25
CA LEU A 287 -24.37 -14.67 -0.59
C LEU A 287 -25.65 -14.79 -1.44
N GLY A 288 -25.54 -15.00 -2.75
CA GLY A 288 -26.67 -15.20 -3.65
C GLY A 288 -27.35 -13.89 -4.11
N SER A 289 -28.63 -13.99 -4.44
CA SER A 289 -29.45 -12.86 -4.93
C SER A 289 -29.63 -11.79 -3.83
N PRO A 290 -29.62 -10.48 -4.18
CA PRO A 290 -29.65 -9.92 -5.54
C PRO A 290 -28.28 -9.61 -6.16
N LEU A 291 -27.18 -10.06 -5.55
CA LEU A 291 -25.83 -9.62 -5.95
C LEU A 291 -25.42 -10.06 -7.36
N ASP A 292 -25.97 -11.18 -7.86
CA ASP A 292 -25.72 -11.64 -9.22
C ASP A 292 -26.25 -10.65 -10.28
N GLN A 293 -27.40 -10.03 -10.01
CA GLN A 293 -27.96 -8.96 -10.84
C GLN A 293 -27.07 -7.72 -10.78
N TYR A 294 -26.71 -7.27 -9.58
CA TYR A 294 -25.83 -6.12 -9.39
C TYR A 294 -24.47 -6.30 -10.07
N ALA A 295 -23.87 -7.50 -10.02
CA ALA A 295 -22.62 -7.82 -10.72
C ALA A 295 -22.75 -7.67 -12.25
N ARG A 296 -23.87 -8.10 -12.83
CA ARG A 296 -24.15 -7.93 -14.28
C ARG A 296 -24.36 -6.47 -14.65
N GLU A 297 -25.13 -5.74 -13.86
CA GLU A 297 -25.37 -4.30 -14.06
C GLU A 297 -24.08 -3.50 -13.97
N PHE A 298 -23.23 -3.80 -12.97
CA PHE A 298 -21.95 -3.13 -12.81
C PHE A 298 -20.99 -3.43 -13.97
N SER A 299 -21.03 -4.63 -14.54
CA SER A 299 -20.28 -4.97 -15.75
C SER A 299 -20.68 -4.08 -16.94
N ASN A 300 -21.95 -3.66 -17.03
CA ASN A 300 -22.40 -2.70 -18.04
C ASN A 300 -21.87 -1.28 -17.75
N ILE A 301 -21.80 -0.87 -16.49
CA ILE A 301 -21.18 0.41 -16.07
C ILE A 301 -19.71 0.43 -16.50
N ILE A 302 -18.95 -0.63 -16.21
CA ILE A 302 -17.56 -0.81 -16.65
C ILE A 302 -17.43 -0.67 -18.16
N ALA A 303 -18.26 -1.37 -18.94
CA ALA A 303 -18.20 -1.31 -20.39
C ALA A 303 -18.43 0.12 -20.94
N ARG A 304 -19.24 0.94 -20.25
CA ARG A 304 -19.45 2.33 -20.63
C ARG A 304 -18.28 3.23 -20.24
N TRP A 305 -17.63 2.99 -19.09
CA TRP A 305 -16.37 3.66 -18.73
C TRP A 305 -15.24 3.35 -19.72
N GLU A 306 -15.10 2.10 -20.16
CA GLU A 306 -14.14 1.71 -21.20
C GLU A 306 -14.44 2.41 -22.54
N LYS A 307 -15.72 2.54 -22.90
CA LYS A 307 -16.12 3.32 -24.10
C LYS A 307 -15.71 4.78 -23.96
N ALA A 308 -15.90 5.40 -22.79
CA ALA A 308 -15.49 6.78 -22.54
C ALA A 308 -13.96 6.96 -22.65
N TYR A 309 -13.19 6.02 -22.09
CA TYR A 309 -11.73 6.00 -22.26
C TYR A 309 -11.33 5.85 -23.74
N ASN A 310 -11.95 4.94 -24.47
CA ASN A 310 -11.68 4.76 -25.91
C ASN A 310 -12.05 6.00 -26.74
N MET A 311 -13.13 6.71 -26.38
CA MET A 311 -13.50 7.99 -27.00
C MET A 311 -12.39 9.04 -26.83
N LEU A 312 -11.78 9.12 -25.65
CA LEU A 312 -10.63 10.00 -25.41
C LEU A 312 -9.44 9.61 -26.31
N GLN A 313 -9.06 8.33 -26.33
CA GLN A 313 -7.93 7.86 -27.14
C GLN A 313 -8.13 8.16 -28.63
N VAL A 314 -9.29 7.84 -29.18
CA VAL A 314 -9.62 8.11 -30.60
C VAL A 314 -9.64 9.60 -30.88
N SER A 315 -10.15 10.42 -29.98
CA SER A 315 -10.21 11.87 -30.16
C SER A 315 -8.81 12.50 -30.19
N ARG A 316 -7.90 12.03 -29.33
CA ARG A 316 -6.49 12.43 -29.34
C ARG A 316 -5.79 12.02 -30.63
N MET A 317 -5.99 10.78 -31.08
CA MET A 317 -5.40 10.27 -32.34
C MET A 317 -5.89 11.03 -33.57
N LYS A 318 -7.16 11.46 -33.58
CA LYS A 318 -7.80 12.13 -34.72
C LYS A 318 -7.80 13.65 -34.62
N HIS A 319 -7.18 14.22 -33.59
CA HIS A 319 -7.18 15.67 -33.33
C HIS A 319 -8.58 16.30 -33.40
N ARG A 320 -9.59 15.60 -32.86
CA ARG A 320 -10.98 16.09 -32.92
C ARG A 320 -11.13 17.32 -32.04
N GLU A 321 -11.67 18.38 -32.60
CA GLU A 321 -12.12 19.55 -31.82
C GLU A 321 -13.31 19.16 -30.92
N GLN A 322 -13.48 19.85 -29.78
CA GLN A 322 -14.61 19.70 -28.86
C GLN A 322 -14.79 18.31 -28.21
N TRP A 323 -13.78 17.43 -28.27
CA TRP A 323 -13.85 16.11 -27.62
C TRP A 323 -14.16 16.21 -26.12
N LYS A 324 -13.68 17.27 -25.48
CA LYS A 324 -13.86 17.55 -24.05
C LYS A 324 -15.34 17.75 -23.72
N VAL A 325 -16.09 18.51 -24.52
CA VAL A 325 -17.54 18.72 -24.34
C VAL A 325 -18.32 17.42 -24.48
N GLN A 326 -18.01 16.62 -25.51
CA GLN A 326 -18.66 15.33 -25.74
C GLN A 326 -18.38 14.35 -24.59
N LEU A 327 -17.11 14.26 -24.17
CA LEU A 327 -16.70 13.39 -23.08
C LEU A 327 -17.33 13.83 -21.76
N THR A 328 -17.40 15.14 -21.49
CA THR A 328 -18.05 15.70 -20.29
C THR A 328 -19.51 15.24 -20.18
N GLY A 329 -20.28 15.29 -21.27
CA GLY A 329 -21.67 14.81 -21.28
C GLY A 329 -21.78 13.32 -20.96
N VAL A 330 -20.90 12.49 -21.52
CA VAL A 330 -20.86 11.04 -21.26
C VAL A 330 -20.47 10.74 -19.82
N ILE A 331 -19.41 11.39 -19.32
CA ILE A 331 -18.91 11.17 -17.95
C ILE A 331 -19.93 11.65 -16.93
N LYS A 332 -20.61 12.78 -17.16
CA LYS A 332 -21.66 13.26 -16.24
C LYS A 332 -22.77 12.23 -16.06
N MET A 333 -23.24 11.61 -17.13
CA MET A 333 -24.25 10.53 -17.03
C MET A 333 -23.67 9.31 -16.31
N LEU A 334 -22.43 8.91 -16.59
CA LEU A 334 -21.81 7.75 -15.95
C LEU A 334 -21.63 7.93 -14.46
N VAL A 335 -21.18 9.11 -14.03
CA VAL A 335 -20.98 9.43 -12.61
C VAL A 335 -22.30 9.38 -11.85
N THR A 336 -23.38 9.90 -12.43
CA THR A 336 -24.74 9.81 -11.85
C THR A 336 -25.23 8.37 -11.79
N ASP A 337 -25.13 7.63 -12.88
CA ASP A 337 -25.65 6.25 -12.96
C ASP A 337 -24.89 5.31 -12.01
N GLU A 338 -23.57 5.47 -11.90
CA GLU A 338 -22.74 4.69 -10.97
C GLU A 338 -23.12 5.00 -9.52
N TRP A 339 -23.29 6.29 -9.16
CA TRP A 339 -23.73 6.67 -7.82
C TRP A 339 -25.11 6.10 -7.47
N GLN A 340 -26.08 6.20 -8.38
CA GLN A 340 -27.42 5.63 -8.19
C GLN A 340 -27.38 4.11 -8.06
N TRP A 341 -26.51 3.44 -8.82
CA TRP A 341 -26.29 2.00 -8.70
C TRP A 341 -25.75 1.62 -7.32
N TYR A 342 -24.80 2.38 -6.76
CA TYR A 342 -24.28 2.16 -5.41
C TYR A 342 -25.35 2.37 -4.32
N GLU A 343 -26.17 3.42 -4.44
CA GLU A 343 -27.31 3.64 -3.52
C GLU A 343 -28.32 2.49 -3.58
N SER A 344 -28.66 2.02 -4.79
CA SER A 344 -29.57 0.88 -4.96
C SER A 344 -28.99 -0.39 -4.33
N LEU A 345 -27.70 -0.65 -4.55
CA LEU A 345 -27.01 -1.78 -3.94
C LEU A 345 -27.02 -1.68 -2.41
N ARG A 346 -26.72 -0.50 -1.85
CA ARG A 346 -26.75 -0.24 -0.40
C ARG A 346 -28.08 -0.63 0.23
N GLN A 347 -29.18 -0.29 -0.43
CA GLN A 347 -30.54 -0.57 0.07
C GLN A 347 -30.93 -2.06 -0.07
N SER A 348 -30.22 -2.82 -0.91
CA SER A 348 -30.58 -4.19 -1.29
C SER A 348 -29.77 -5.26 -0.56
N ILE A 349 -28.66 -4.90 0.07
CA ILE A 349 -27.82 -5.83 0.84
C ILE A 349 -28.10 -5.71 2.35
N PRO A 350 -27.89 -6.80 3.13
CA PRO A 350 -27.92 -6.72 4.58
C PRO A 350 -26.95 -5.63 5.08
N GLN A 351 -27.40 -4.80 6.01
CA GLN A 351 -26.51 -3.84 6.65
C GLN A 351 -25.59 -4.60 7.61
N ALA A 352 -24.29 -4.59 7.31
CA ALA A 352 -23.23 -4.98 8.23
C ALA A 352 -22.51 -3.74 8.71
N ASP A 353 -21.72 -3.86 9.78
CA ASP A 353 -20.76 -2.82 10.12
C ASP A 353 -19.71 -2.70 9.01
N CYS A 354 -19.09 -1.53 8.85
CA CYS A 354 -17.90 -1.41 8.01
C CYS A 354 -16.70 -2.11 8.69
N PHE A 355 -15.59 -2.26 7.98
CA PHE A 355 -14.32 -2.63 8.60
C PHE A 355 -14.00 -1.70 9.76
N GLN A 356 -13.36 -2.26 10.79
CA GLN A 356 -12.95 -1.45 11.92
C GLN A 356 -11.92 -0.43 11.47
N ARG A 357 -12.14 0.81 11.87
CA ARG A 357 -11.09 1.82 11.82
C ARG A 357 -10.29 1.75 13.09
N GLN A 358 -9.02 2.11 13.00
CA GLN A 358 -8.27 2.54 14.15
C GLN A 358 -9.09 3.65 14.78
N THR A 359 -9.60 3.39 15.98
CA THR A 359 -9.93 4.48 16.87
C THR A 359 -8.60 5.15 17.12
N MET A 360 -8.26 6.15 16.29
CA MET A 360 -7.26 7.12 16.69
C MET A 360 -7.74 7.54 18.07
N PRO A 361 -6.96 7.33 19.14
CA PRO A 361 -7.16 8.18 20.28
C PRO A 361 -7.10 9.57 19.65
N MET A 362 -8.19 10.31 19.69
CA MET A 362 -8.07 11.75 19.59
C MET A 362 -7.06 12.05 20.67
N ILE A 363 -5.80 12.23 20.28
CA ILE A 363 -4.78 12.77 21.13
C ILE A 363 -5.44 14.05 21.59
N GLY A 364 -5.88 14.08 22.84
CA GLY A 364 -6.59 15.26 23.35
C GLY A 364 -5.73 16.46 23.00
N GLU A 365 -6.30 17.60 22.62
CA GLU A 365 -5.52 18.78 22.23
C GLU A 365 -4.36 19.04 23.21
N GLU A 366 -4.58 18.73 24.50
CA GLU A 366 -3.61 18.73 25.58
C GLU A 366 -2.33 17.89 25.33
N HIS A 367 -2.43 16.70 24.73
CA HIS A 367 -1.30 15.81 24.45
C HIS A 367 -0.50 16.26 23.23
N ARG A 368 -1.17 16.75 22.17
CA ARG A 368 -0.49 17.31 21.01
C ARG A 368 0.20 18.63 21.37
N GLU A 369 -0.46 19.45 22.19
CA GLU A 369 0.13 20.68 22.73
C GLU A 369 1.31 20.38 23.66
N ALA A 370 1.23 19.32 24.47
CA ALA A 370 2.35 18.85 25.27
C ALA A 370 3.53 18.37 24.41
N LEU A 371 3.29 17.59 23.36
CA LEU A 371 4.34 17.18 22.40
C LEU A 371 4.94 18.39 21.69
N LEU A 372 4.12 19.33 21.22
CA LEU A 372 4.57 20.57 20.61
C LEU A 372 5.47 21.37 21.56
N ARG A 373 5.08 21.46 22.82
CA ARG A 373 5.88 22.13 23.85
C ARG A 373 7.21 21.41 24.09
N ILE A 374 7.21 20.09 24.23
CA ILE A 374 8.43 19.29 24.39
C ILE A 374 9.38 19.55 23.22
N VAL A 375 8.90 19.42 21.98
CA VAL A 375 9.72 19.62 20.78
C VAL A 375 10.27 21.05 20.70
N LEU A 376 9.47 22.08 21.00
CA LEU A 376 9.93 23.47 21.00
C LEU A 376 10.94 23.75 22.12
N ASP A 377 10.76 23.15 23.30
CA ASP A 377 11.68 23.28 24.42
C ASP A 377 13.02 22.57 24.10
N SER A 378 12.98 21.37 23.49
CA SER A 378 14.18 20.68 22.97
C SER A 378 14.90 21.47 21.87
N CYS A 379 14.16 22.13 20.96
CA CYS A 379 14.75 23.03 19.97
C CYS A 379 15.41 24.25 20.60
N ARG A 380 14.82 24.80 21.68
CA ARG A 380 15.39 25.93 22.43
C ARG A 380 16.68 25.53 23.14
N GLU A 381 16.71 24.33 23.70
CA GLU A 381 17.90 23.75 24.31
C GLU A 381 19.02 23.56 23.27
N LEU A 382 18.68 22.99 22.11
CA LEU A 382 19.64 22.80 21.03
C LEU A 382 20.23 24.14 20.52
N ASN A 383 19.39 25.16 20.33
CA ASN A 383 19.85 26.51 19.96
C ASN A 383 20.81 27.12 21.00
N ALA A 384 20.61 26.84 22.29
CA ALA A 384 21.44 27.38 23.36
C ALA A 384 22.82 26.72 23.46
N TYR A 385 22.91 25.41 23.16
CA TYR A 385 24.12 24.62 23.40
C TYR A 385 24.91 24.23 22.13
N HIS A 386 24.27 24.22 20.95
CA HIS A 386 24.88 23.73 19.71
C HIS A 386 25.09 24.80 18.62
N ASN A 387 24.89 26.09 18.94
CA ASN A 387 25.03 27.21 17.99
C ASN A 387 24.14 27.06 16.74
N THR A 388 23.00 26.38 16.89
CA THR A 388 21.93 26.26 15.89
C THR A 388 20.97 27.45 15.98
N SER A 389 20.23 27.72 14.90
CA SER A 389 19.34 28.88 14.80
C SER A 389 17.94 28.50 14.32
N ILE A 390 17.30 27.53 14.98
CA ILE A 390 15.90 27.15 14.71
C ILE A 390 14.99 28.36 15.04
N PRO A 391 14.13 28.83 14.12
CA PRO A 391 13.30 30.02 14.32
C PRO A 391 12.06 29.70 15.18
N LEU A 392 12.24 29.61 16.50
CA LEU A 392 11.19 29.20 17.45
C LEU A 392 9.92 30.07 17.42
N GLY A 393 10.01 31.31 16.91
CA GLY A 393 8.87 32.20 16.73
C GLY A 393 7.82 31.71 15.72
N GLU A 394 8.17 30.74 14.88
CA GLU A 394 7.27 30.11 13.89
C GLU A 394 6.48 28.92 14.46
N GLY A 395 6.74 28.52 15.72
CA GLY A 395 6.03 27.44 16.40
C GLY A 395 6.08 26.13 15.61
N GLY A 396 4.91 25.53 15.33
CA GLY A 396 4.80 24.30 14.55
C GLY A 396 5.31 24.42 13.09
N ASN A 397 5.42 25.63 12.54
CA ASN A 397 5.93 25.83 11.18
C ASN A 397 7.46 25.97 11.13
N ALA A 398 8.14 26.03 12.29
CA ALA A 398 9.58 26.21 12.32
C ALA A 398 10.28 25.06 11.57
N PRO A 399 11.11 25.35 10.55
CA PRO A 399 11.80 24.35 9.77
C PRO A 399 12.94 23.71 10.57
N LEU A 400 13.03 22.39 10.53
CA LEU A 400 14.03 21.60 11.24
C LEU A 400 15.04 20.99 10.27
N TYR A 401 14.59 20.14 9.35
CA TYR A 401 15.46 19.37 8.45
C TYR A 401 15.10 19.49 6.96
N GLY A 402 16.08 19.29 6.07
CA GLY A 402 15.90 19.35 4.63
C GLY A 402 16.25 20.71 4.01
N ARG A 403 15.68 21.03 2.83
CA ARG A 403 16.12 22.16 1.98
C ARG A 403 16.04 23.54 2.65
N SER A 404 15.11 23.71 3.57
CA SER A 404 14.90 24.94 4.36
C SER A 404 15.22 24.75 5.84
N GLY A 405 15.68 23.56 6.23
CA GLY A 405 15.98 23.19 7.61
C GLY A 405 17.28 23.81 8.11
N GLN A 406 17.37 24.00 9.42
CA GLN A 406 18.55 24.56 10.08
C GLN A 406 19.46 23.49 10.69
N LEU A 407 19.04 22.23 10.66
CA LEU A 407 19.75 21.10 11.26
C LEU A 407 20.39 20.22 10.18
N ASP A 408 21.64 19.85 10.41
CA ASP A 408 22.27 18.73 9.71
C ASP A 408 21.83 17.37 10.31
N SER A 409 22.33 16.27 9.75
CA SER A 409 21.94 14.92 10.18
C SER A 409 22.36 14.59 11.61
N LEU A 410 23.47 15.15 12.11
CA LEU A 410 23.96 14.92 13.48
C LEU A 410 23.19 15.77 14.48
N GLU A 411 22.87 17.02 14.11
CA GLU A 411 22.06 17.93 14.91
C GLU A 411 20.61 17.45 15.01
N LEU A 412 20.07 16.85 13.94
CA LEU A 412 18.76 16.21 13.97
C LEU A 412 18.73 15.02 14.93
N VAL A 413 19.74 14.13 14.87
CA VAL A 413 19.84 13.00 15.82
C VAL A 413 19.93 13.50 17.27
N SER A 414 20.68 14.58 17.49
CA SER A 414 20.79 15.22 18.80
C SER A 414 19.45 15.79 19.27
N LEU A 415 18.70 16.47 18.39
CA LEU A 415 17.36 16.96 18.69
C LEU A 415 16.43 15.81 19.09
N LEU A 416 16.44 14.72 18.33
CA LEU A 416 15.53 13.58 18.57
C LEU A 416 15.82 12.88 19.89
N ALA A 417 17.10 12.76 20.29
CA ALA A 417 17.46 12.23 21.60
C ALA A 417 16.95 13.12 22.74
N VAL A 418 17.03 14.45 22.60
CA VAL A 418 16.51 15.41 23.61
C VAL A 418 14.98 15.38 23.65
N VAL A 419 14.33 15.23 22.50
CA VAL A 419 12.86 15.08 22.43
C VAL A 419 12.43 13.78 23.09
N GLU A 420 13.12 12.66 22.84
CA GLU A 420 12.85 11.37 23.47
C GLU A 420 12.96 11.46 25.00
N GLN A 421 14.02 12.11 25.50
CA GLN A 421 14.18 12.37 26.94
C GLN A 421 13.05 13.24 27.49
N GLY A 422 12.66 14.31 26.78
CA GLY A 422 11.58 15.20 27.24
C GLY A 422 10.21 14.51 27.27
N ILE A 423 10.00 13.53 26.40
CA ILE A 423 8.82 12.65 26.38
C ILE A 423 8.86 11.69 27.59
N GLU A 424 9.99 11.02 27.82
CA GLU A 424 10.19 10.12 28.96
C GLU A 424 10.04 10.85 30.30
N ASP A 425 10.61 12.05 30.44
CA ASP A 425 10.52 12.87 31.64
C ASP A 425 9.07 13.28 31.95
N ARG A 426 8.26 13.53 30.91
CA ARG A 426 6.87 13.98 31.08
C ARG A 426 5.90 12.84 31.38
N TRP A 427 6.14 11.65 30.82
CA TRP A 427 5.16 10.55 30.86
C TRP A 427 5.68 9.25 31.48
N GLY A 428 6.95 9.18 31.87
CA GLY A 428 7.54 8.05 32.61
C GLY A 428 7.74 6.78 31.78
N THR A 429 7.50 6.82 30.47
CA THR A 429 7.68 5.70 29.54
C THR A 429 8.50 6.17 28.34
N GLY A 430 9.55 5.44 27.95
CA GLY A 430 10.25 5.69 26.69
C GLY A 430 9.39 5.30 25.48
N MET A 431 9.75 5.78 24.29
CA MET A 431 9.16 5.27 23.05
C MET A 431 9.60 3.82 22.79
N SER A 432 8.71 3.00 22.20
CA SER A 432 8.96 1.57 21.92
C SER A 432 10.14 1.32 20.96
N ALA A 433 10.58 2.34 20.24
CA ALA A 433 11.81 2.38 19.44
C ALA A 433 12.50 3.74 19.60
N ALA A 434 13.84 3.76 19.69
CA ALA A 434 14.60 4.98 19.88
C ALA A 434 14.47 5.91 18.65
N LEU A 435 14.02 7.15 18.86
CA LEU A 435 13.71 8.10 17.79
C LEU A 435 14.95 8.44 16.95
N ALA A 436 16.11 8.46 17.59
CA ALA A 436 17.41 8.66 16.95
C ALA A 436 17.79 7.52 15.98
N GLU A 437 17.44 6.27 16.29
CA GLU A 437 17.71 5.12 15.43
C GLU A 437 16.78 5.11 14.20
N MET A 438 15.54 5.57 14.37
CA MET A 438 14.56 5.68 13.28
C MET A 438 14.89 6.80 12.29
N ALA A 439 15.48 7.90 12.74
CA ALA A 439 15.91 8.99 11.85
C ALA A 439 17.09 8.61 10.95
N ALA A 440 17.93 7.67 11.38
CA ALA A 440 18.99 7.10 10.56
C ALA A 440 18.46 6.21 9.42
N ALA A 441 17.21 5.75 9.49
CA ALA A 441 16.59 4.80 8.55
C ALA A 441 15.89 5.43 7.32
N SER A 442 16.02 6.75 7.10
CA SER A 442 15.57 7.48 5.90
C SER A 442 14.13 7.16 5.43
N LEU A 443 13.14 7.84 6.01
CA LEU A 443 11.74 7.75 5.57
C LEU A 443 11.50 8.54 4.26
N PRO A 444 10.70 8.01 3.31
CA PRO A 444 10.50 8.58 1.96
C PRO A 444 9.80 9.96 1.93
N GLU A 445 9.09 10.34 3.00
CA GLU A 445 8.75 11.72 3.34
C GLU A 445 9.26 11.96 4.75
N SER A 446 10.35 12.73 4.90
CA SER A 446 10.99 12.92 6.21
C SER A 446 10.00 13.60 7.18
N PRO A 447 9.58 12.96 8.28
CA PRO A 447 8.69 13.58 9.27
C PRO A 447 9.37 14.73 10.03
N TYR A 448 10.65 14.96 9.78
CA TYR A 448 11.50 15.93 10.49
C TYR A 448 11.60 17.28 9.78
N GLN A 449 10.74 17.57 8.80
CA GLN A 449 10.82 18.82 8.02
C GLN A 449 10.51 20.06 8.85
N THR A 450 9.48 20.00 9.69
CA THR A 450 9.10 21.08 10.61
C THR A 450 8.83 20.53 12.00
N VAL A 451 8.77 21.42 12.99
CA VAL A 451 8.32 21.08 14.35
C VAL A 451 6.95 20.39 14.32
N GLY A 452 6.01 20.90 13.53
CA GLY A 452 4.65 20.36 13.43
C GLY A 452 4.61 18.97 12.82
N SER A 453 5.39 18.71 11.76
CA SER A 453 5.45 17.38 11.16
C SER A 453 6.07 16.36 12.11
N LEU A 454 7.04 16.77 12.92
CA LEU A 454 7.65 15.93 13.95
C LEU A 454 6.63 15.64 15.06
N VAL A 455 5.89 16.64 15.53
CA VAL A 455 4.83 16.47 16.54
C VAL A 455 3.75 15.51 16.06
N ASP A 456 3.29 15.66 14.82
CA ASP A 456 2.26 14.79 14.24
C ASP A 456 2.78 13.36 14.06
N TYR A 457 4.07 13.21 13.76
CA TYR A 457 4.72 11.90 13.69
C TYR A 457 4.84 11.24 15.08
N LEU A 458 5.32 11.98 16.09
CA LEU A 458 5.43 11.49 17.47
C LEU A 458 4.06 11.08 18.02
N ALA A 459 3.05 11.87 17.73
CA ALA A 459 1.65 11.58 18.01
C ALA A 459 1.21 10.21 17.45
N GLN A 460 1.59 9.87 16.21
CA GLN A 460 1.24 8.59 15.59
C GLN A 460 2.01 7.40 16.18
N GLN A 461 3.24 7.62 16.64
CA GLN A 461 4.08 6.55 17.19
C GLN A 461 3.85 6.33 18.69
N TRP A 462 3.27 7.31 19.38
CA TRP A 462 3.00 7.22 20.80
C TRP A 462 1.70 6.45 21.08
N ALA A 463 1.83 5.22 21.59
CA ALA A 463 0.73 4.50 22.21
C ALA A 463 0.91 4.58 23.74
N PRO A 464 -0.02 5.21 24.50
CA PRO A 464 0.05 5.11 25.96
C PRO A 464 -0.06 3.63 26.33
N ALA A 465 0.82 3.16 27.22
CA ALA A 465 0.67 1.86 27.85
C ALA A 465 -0.74 1.80 28.45
N ARG A 466 -1.52 0.78 28.08
CA ARG A 466 -2.82 0.56 28.71
C ARG A 466 -2.57 0.32 30.20
N GLU A 467 -3.18 1.13 31.06
CA GLU A 467 -3.16 1.00 32.53
C GLU A 467 -3.87 -0.27 33.06
N GLU A 468 -4.07 -1.32 32.25
CA GLU A 468 -4.81 -2.52 32.67
C GLU A 468 -3.95 -3.67 33.22
N ASP A 469 -2.60 -3.59 33.17
CA ASP A 469 -1.75 -4.63 33.80
C ASP A 469 -1.32 -4.31 35.24
N ALA A 470 -2.01 -3.37 35.90
CA ALA A 470 -1.79 -3.02 37.29
C ALA A 470 -3.07 -3.13 38.13
N GLN A 471 -3.84 -4.21 37.98
CA GLN A 471 -4.70 -4.68 39.07
C GLN A 471 -5.09 -6.17 38.99
N TRP A 472 -4.21 -7.01 39.57
CA TRP A 472 -4.45 -8.32 40.19
C TRP A 472 -5.01 -9.47 39.34
#